data_AF-A0A6J7UKN1-F1
#
_entry.id   AF-A0A6J7UKN1-F1
#
_cell.length_a   1.000
_cell.length_b   1.000
_cell.length_c   1.000
_cell.angle_alpha   90.00
_cell.angle_beta   90.00
_cell.angle_gamma   90.00
#
_symmetry.space_group_name_H-M   'P 1'
#
loop_
_entity.id
_entity.type
_entity.pdbx_description
1 polymer ?
#
loop_
_entity_poly.entity_id
_entity_poly.type
_entity_poly.pdbx_seq_one_letter_code
_entity_poly.pdbx_strand_id
1 'polypeptide(L)'
;MTGVETVASDFRGLDEPVPEVGLIALILTVIGVIVVIFGLLMMGLTRTKVYGALVHTLGWSVVTLVGIVVAGGVLVLGLFPRLDGGQRVINGLRPAFVEQRVAGMEAGVTMVSNIAAMADPIIDVQGGASGEVGALVNLVAGATGLPPADVLAAVETNFPHVYHLLLALPLDAVSAEIPGLLNFVAENSQVGDANAVLEAVAATTPRLAQSITNLLVVTGGFREVPGFTGLTRFDGTPVRSIPELTDYFKDDVVAGVRAVAADYRTLDTTAPPVDMFPPLLLVVGILVIIYGGAMLMLTRANTPRRIKLVSGGR
;
A
#
# COMPACT_ATOMS: atom_id res chain seq x y z
N MET A 1 -6.35 17.05 -6.93
CA MET A 1 -6.21 16.10 -5.81
C MET A 1 -6.42 14.70 -6.33
N THR A 2 -5.37 13.89 -6.34
CA THR A 2 -5.45 12.47 -6.73
C THR A 2 -5.97 11.64 -5.54
N GLY A 3 -6.51 10.44 -5.77
CA GLY A 3 -6.99 9.58 -4.68
C GLY A 3 -5.90 9.25 -3.63
N VAL A 4 -4.62 9.28 -4.02
CA VAL A 4 -3.47 9.04 -3.14
C VAL A 4 -3.27 10.17 -2.14
N GLU A 5 -3.43 11.43 -2.56
CA GLU A 5 -3.28 12.60 -1.68
C GLU A 5 -4.34 12.61 -0.57
N THR A 6 -5.57 12.24 -0.90
CA THR A 6 -6.68 12.14 0.08
C THR A 6 -6.44 11.02 1.09
N VAL A 7 -6.01 9.84 0.63
CA VAL A 7 -5.72 8.70 1.51
C VAL A 7 -4.52 9.00 2.43
N ALA A 8 -3.48 9.64 1.91
CA ALA A 8 -2.29 9.99 2.69
C ALA A 8 -2.56 11.00 3.82
N SER A 9 -3.48 11.96 3.62
CA SER A 9 -3.90 12.87 4.70
C SER A 9 -4.71 12.16 5.77
N ASP A 10 -5.57 11.21 5.38
CA ASP A 10 -6.40 10.46 6.33
C ASP A 10 -5.55 9.49 7.18
N PHE A 11 -4.48 8.90 6.62
CA PHE A 11 -3.51 8.11 7.38
C PHE A 11 -2.75 8.93 8.43
N ARG A 12 -2.30 10.15 8.09
CA ARG A 12 -1.65 11.05 9.08
C ARG A 12 -2.59 11.39 10.23
N GLY A 13 -3.88 11.54 9.96
CA GLY A 13 -4.92 11.75 10.99
C GLY A 13 -5.08 10.58 11.97
N LEU A 14 -4.67 9.35 11.61
CA LEU A 14 -4.66 8.19 12.51
C LEU A 14 -3.47 8.21 13.48
N ASP A 15 -2.32 8.72 13.03
CA ASP A 15 -1.02 8.57 13.69
C ASP A 15 -0.62 9.78 14.57
N GLU A 16 -1.05 11.00 14.19
CA GLU A 16 -0.48 12.23 14.75
C GLU A 16 -0.91 12.64 16.18
N PRO A 17 -2.01 12.14 16.79
CA PRO A 17 -2.25 12.39 18.22
C PRO A 17 -2.02 11.12 19.07
N VAL A 18 -1.14 11.20 20.07
CA VAL A 18 -0.89 10.11 21.04
C VAL A 18 -2.17 9.81 21.84
N PRO A 19 -2.52 8.53 22.12
CA PRO A 19 -1.82 7.29 21.75
C PRO A 19 -2.20 6.76 20.35
N GLU A 20 -1.31 5.93 19.79
CA GLU A 20 -1.53 5.19 18.53
C GLU A 20 -2.84 4.38 18.58
N VAL A 21 -3.53 4.24 17.45
CA VAL A 21 -4.83 3.54 17.37
C VAL A 21 -4.73 2.09 17.86
N GLY A 22 -3.61 1.41 17.62
CA GLY A 22 -3.37 0.04 18.11
C GLY A 22 -3.34 -0.07 19.65
N LEU A 23 -2.93 0.99 20.34
CA LEU A 23 -2.90 1.04 21.81
C LEU A 23 -4.29 1.32 22.43
N ILE A 24 -5.20 1.95 21.69
CA ILE A 24 -6.54 2.30 22.19
C ILE A 24 -7.32 1.04 22.56
N ALA A 25 -7.28 0.01 21.70
CA ALA A 25 -7.92 -1.27 21.97
C ALA A 25 -7.38 -1.94 23.24
N LEU A 26 -6.06 -1.91 23.44
CA LEU A 26 -5.42 -2.46 24.63
C LEU A 26 -5.84 -1.70 25.89
N ILE A 27 -5.79 -0.36 25.86
CA ILE A 27 -6.16 0.51 26.98
C ILE A 27 -7.62 0.26 27.38
N LEU A 28 -8.54 0.23 26.41
CA LEU A 28 -9.96 -0.04 26.66
C LEU A 28 -10.17 -1.44 27.23
N THR A 29 -9.43 -2.44 26.76
CA THR A 29 -9.50 -3.81 27.28
C THR A 29 -9.04 -3.88 28.73
N VAL A 30 -7.91 -3.25 29.06
CA VAL A 30 -7.38 -3.21 30.44
C VAL A 30 -8.38 -2.51 31.37
N ILE A 31 -8.94 -1.38 30.95
CA ILE A 31 -9.99 -0.67 31.70
C ILE A 31 -11.19 -1.60 31.90
N GLY A 32 -11.66 -2.27 30.84
CA GLY A 32 -12.77 -3.22 30.92
C GLY A 32 -12.52 -4.36 31.92
N VAL A 33 -11.34 -4.96 31.90
CA VAL A 33 -10.95 -6.03 32.84
C VAL A 33 -10.96 -5.52 34.29
N ILE A 34 -10.38 -4.34 34.54
CA ILE A 34 -10.39 -3.73 35.88
C ILE A 34 -11.82 -3.52 36.38
N VAL A 35 -12.71 -3.04 35.50
CA VAL A 35 -14.12 -2.83 35.82
C VAL A 35 -14.83 -4.14 36.15
N VAL A 36 -14.57 -5.21 35.38
CA VAL A 36 -15.14 -6.54 35.65
C VAL A 36 -14.65 -7.10 36.98
N ILE A 37 -13.34 -7.04 37.25
CA ILE A 37 -12.76 -7.49 38.52
C ILE A 37 -13.36 -6.72 39.70
N PHE A 38 -13.46 -5.39 39.57
CA PHE A 38 -14.08 -4.55 40.58
C PHE A 38 -15.56 -4.92 40.80
N GLY A 39 -16.32 -5.13 39.73
CA GLY A 39 -17.72 -5.56 39.80
C GLY A 39 -17.89 -6.91 40.51
N LEU A 40 -17.04 -7.89 40.19
CA LEU A 40 -17.03 -9.20 40.84
C LEU A 40 -16.65 -9.10 42.33
N LEU A 41 -15.69 -8.24 42.67
CA LEU A 41 -15.28 -7.99 44.05
C LEU A 41 -16.42 -7.37 44.86
N MET A 42 -17.11 -6.37 44.29
CA MET A 42 -18.28 -5.76 44.91
C MET A 42 -19.42 -6.78 45.09
N MET A 43 -19.67 -7.62 44.07
CA MET A 43 -20.66 -8.70 44.16
C MET A 43 -20.30 -9.71 45.27
N GLY A 44 -19.03 -10.07 45.42
CA GLY A 44 -18.58 -10.93 46.53
C GLY A 44 -18.80 -10.28 47.89
N LEU A 45 -18.51 -8.98 48.00
CA LEU A 45 -18.72 -8.22 49.22
C LEU A 45 -20.21 -8.12 49.60
N THR A 46 -21.15 -8.07 48.65
CA THR A 46 -22.62 -8.03 48.93
C THR A 46 -23.08 -9.21 49.80
N ARG A 47 -22.38 -10.33 49.73
CA ARG A 47 -22.69 -11.56 50.48
C ARG A 47 -22.15 -11.55 51.91
N THR A 48 -21.39 -10.52 52.31
CA THR A 48 -20.78 -10.42 53.64
C THR A 48 -21.54 -9.41 54.52
N LYS A 49 -21.54 -9.60 55.84
CA LYS A 49 -22.15 -8.65 56.81
C LYS A 49 -21.43 -7.29 56.88
N VAL A 50 -20.34 -7.11 56.13
CA VAL A 50 -19.54 -5.88 56.01
C VAL A 50 -20.21 -4.88 55.05
N TYR A 51 -21.28 -5.28 54.36
CA TYR A 51 -22.01 -4.44 53.41
C TYR A 51 -22.82 -3.35 54.11
N GLY A 52 -22.19 -2.19 54.32
CA GLY A 52 -22.83 -0.96 54.83
C GLY A 52 -23.04 0.10 53.74
N ALA A 53 -23.76 1.18 54.07
CA ALA A 53 -24.05 2.31 53.17
C ALA A 53 -22.80 2.94 52.52
N LEU A 54 -21.64 2.85 53.19
CA LEU A 54 -20.36 3.37 52.72
C LEU A 54 -19.79 2.52 51.55
N VAL A 55 -19.95 1.20 51.60
CA VAL A 55 -19.56 0.28 50.51
C VAL A 55 -20.46 0.47 49.29
N HIS A 56 -21.76 0.68 49.51
CA HIS A 56 -22.70 1.01 48.44
C HIS A 56 -22.34 2.33 47.74
N THR A 57 -22.03 3.37 48.51
CA THR A 57 -21.64 4.68 47.95
C THR A 57 -20.32 4.60 47.19
N LEU A 58 -19.33 3.87 47.70
CA LEU A 58 -18.05 3.66 47.02
C LEU A 58 -18.23 2.88 45.71
N GLY A 59 -18.99 1.78 45.72
CA GLY A 59 -19.25 0.97 44.53
C GLY A 59 -19.86 1.78 43.38
N TRP A 60 -20.93 2.52 43.66
CA TRP A 60 -21.60 3.33 42.64
C TRP A 60 -20.76 4.54 42.20
N SER A 61 -19.92 5.09 43.08
CA SER A 61 -18.99 6.18 42.70
C SER A 61 -17.94 5.72 41.69
N VAL A 62 -17.42 4.51 41.83
CA VAL A 62 -16.46 3.94 40.87
C VAL A 62 -17.15 3.68 39.53
N VAL A 63 -18.38 3.16 39.53
CA VAL A 63 -19.15 2.94 38.28
C VAL A 63 -19.39 4.27 37.56
N THR A 64 -19.84 5.31 38.25
CA THR A 64 -20.00 6.64 37.65
C THR A 64 -18.69 7.21 37.14
N LEU A 65 -17.59 7.05 37.88
CA LEU A 65 -16.26 7.50 37.46
C LEU A 65 -15.80 6.78 36.18
N VAL A 66 -16.01 5.47 36.08
CA VAL A 66 -15.71 4.69 34.86
C VAL A 66 -16.52 5.22 33.68
N GLY A 67 -17.81 5.49 33.86
CA GLY A 67 -18.63 6.09 32.79
C GLY A 67 -18.09 7.46 32.33
N ILE A 68 -17.65 8.31 33.27
CA ILE A 68 -17.02 9.60 32.96
C ILE A 68 -15.70 9.40 32.21
N VAL A 69 -14.86 8.45 32.64
CA VAL A 69 -13.58 8.15 31.99
C VAL A 69 -13.79 7.62 30.58
N VAL A 70 -14.77 6.75 30.34
CA VAL A 70 -15.09 6.23 29.01
C VAL A 70 -15.63 7.35 28.10
N ALA A 71 -16.66 8.07 28.54
CA ALA A 71 -17.26 9.15 27.74
C ALA A 71 -16.28 10.32 27.49
N GLY A 72 -15.54 10.71 28.53
CA GLY A 72 -14.49 11.71 28.44
C GLY A 72 -13.32 11.25 27.56
N GLY A 73 -12.93 9.98 27.65
CA GLY A 73 -11.90 9.38 26.83
C GLY A 73 -12.23 9.44 25.33
N VAL A 74 -13.47 9.15 24.95
CA VAL A 74 -13.93 9.28 23.55
C VAL A 74 -13.69 10.68 22.99
N LEU A 75 -13.93 11.72 23.80
CA LEU A 75 -13.78 13.12 23.41
C LEU A 75 -12.31 13.58 23.46
N VAL A 76 -11.60 13.28 24.55
CA VAL A 76 -10.20 13.68 24.76
C VAL A 76 -9.27 13.03 23.75
N LEU A 77 -9.51 11.76 23.39
CA LEU A 77 -8.71 11.06 22.40
C LEU A 77 -9.10 11.42 20.96
N GLY A 78 -10.18 12.19 20.75
CA GLY A 78 -10.67 12.56 19.44
C GLY A 78 -11.07 11.34 18.60
N LEU A 79 -11.76 10.35 19.19
CA LEU A 79 -12.05 9.09 18.50
C LEU A 79 -12.96 9.27 17.28
N PHE A 80 -13.85 10.27 17.30
CA PHE A 80 -14.74 10.58 16.17
C PHE A 80 -13.98 10.87 14.87
N PRO A 81 -13.16 11.94 14.77
CA PRO A 81 -12.45 12.25 13.54
C PRO A 81 -11.46 11.16 13.12
N ARG A 82 -10.85 10.44 14.08
CA ARG A 82 -9.90 9.36 13.78
C ARG A 82 -10.58 8.15 13.15
N LEU A 83 -11.62 7.63 13.78
CA LEU A 83 -12.28 6.41 13.32
C LEU A 83 -13.13 6.68 12.07
N ASP A 84 -13.66 7.89 11.90
CA ASP A 84 -14.26 8.35 10.65
C ASP A 84 -13.22 8.46 9.50
N GLY A 85 -12.03 9.01 9.78
CA GLY A 85 -10.91 9.00 8.84
C GLY A 85 -10.48 7.57 8.46
N GLY A 86 -10.38 6.67 9.45
CA GLY A 86 -10.11 5.25 9.22
C GLY A 86 -11.17 4.59 8.33
N GLN A 87 -12.45 4.87 8.56
CA GLN A 87 -13.52 4.35 7.71
C GLN A 87 -13.46 4.91 6.29
N ARG A 88 -13.07 6.18 6.11
CA ARG A 88 -12.84 6.79 4.79
C ARG A 88 -11.68 6.13 4.05
N VAL A 89 -10.58 5.83 4.73
CA VAL A 89 -9.45 5.06 4.16
C VAL A 89 -9.91 3.67 3.73
N ILE A 90 -10.65 2.95 4.59
CA ILE A 90 -11.20 1.64 4.26
C ILE A 90 -12.06 1.75 3.00
N ASN A 91 -13.08 2.62 3.00
CA ASN A 91 -13.97 2.79 1.87
C ASN A 91 -13.24 3.20 0.58
N GLY A 92 -12.24 4.07 0.68
CA GLY A 92 -11.42 4.52 -0.45
C GLY A 92 -10.52 3.43 -1.03
N LEU A 93 -10.02 2.52 -0.19
CA LEU A 93 -9.17 1.41 -0.59
C LEU A 93 -9.94 0.18 -1.06
N ARG A 94 -11.24 0.07 -0.77
CA ARG A 94 -12.09 -1.07 -1.17
C ARG A 94 -11.91 -1.51 -2.64
N PRO A 95 -11.82 -0.61 -3.63
CA PRO A 95 -11.60 -1.03 -5.01
C PRO A 95 -10.26 -1.74 -5.22
N ALA A 96 -9.21 -1.38 -4.47
CA ALA A 96 -7.86 -1.93 -4.62
C ALA A 96 -7.74 -3.38 -4.12
N PHE A 97 -8.54 -3.76 -3.12
CA PHE A 97 -8.49 -5.08 -2.45
C PHE A 97 -9.47 -6.12 -3.01
N VAL A 98 -10.12 -5.86 -4.14
CA VAL A 98 -10.95 -6.85 -4.83
C VAL A 98 -10.06 -8.01 -5.30
N GLU A 99 -10.34 -9.25 -4.87
CA GLU A 99 -9.48 -10.41 -5.17
C GLU A 99 -9.18 -10.57 -6.67
N GLN A 100 -10.18 -10.43 -7.54
CA GLN A 100 -9.96 -10.51 -9.00
C GLN A 100 -9.05 -9.40 -9.52
N ARG A 101 -9.08 -8.20 -8.90
CA ARG A 101 -8.21 -7.09 -9.27
C ARG A 101 -6.77 -7.35 -8.83
N VAL A 102 -6.57 -7.85 -7.61
CA VAL A 102 -5.23 -8.18 -7.09
C VAL A 102 -4.59 -9.27 -7.95
N ALA A 103 -5.34 -10.33 -8.29
CA ALA A 103 -4.87 -11.38 -9.19
C ALA A 103 -4.57 -10.84 -10.61
N GLY A 104 -5.42 -9.96 -11.14
CA GLY A 104 -5.17 -9.30 -12.43
C GLY A 104 -3.93 -8.40 -12.42
N MET A 105 -3.68 -7.68 -11.32
CA MET A 105 -2.50 -6.85 -11.14
C MET A 105 -1.22 -7.70 -11.11
N GLU A 106 -1.23 -8.80 -10.36
CA GLU A 106 -0.12 -9.75 -10.30
C GLU A 106 0.20 -10.34 -11.68
N ALA A 107 -0.81 -10.76 -12.44
CA ALA A 107 -0.64 -11.26 -13.80
C ALA A 107 -0.08 -10.18 -14.74
N GLY A 108 -0.61 -8.96 -14.65
CA GLY A 108 -0.15 -7.81 -15.44
C GLY A 108 1.31 -7.46 -15.17
N VAL A 109 1.69 -7.35 -13.89
CA VAL A 109 3.08 -7.08 -13.48
C VAL A 109 3.99 -8.22 -13.92
N THR A 110 3.56 -9.48 -13.78
CA THR A 110 4.33 -10.64 -14.26
C THR A 110 4.61 -10.55 -15.77
N MET A 111 3.62 -10.14 -16.57
CA MET A 111 3.82 -9.95 -18.01
C MET A 111 4.81 -8.82 -18.30
N VAL A 112 4.73 -7.69 -17.60
CA VAL A 112 5.68 -6.58 -17.74
C VAL A 112 7.08 -7.00 -17.32
N SER A 113 7.23 -7.75 -16.23
CA SER A 113 8.51 -8.34 -15.80
C SER A 113 9.09 -9.26 -16.87
N ASN A 114 8.26 -10.08 -17.53
CA ASN A 114 8.73 -10.94 -18.62
C ASN A 114 9.17 -10.12 -19.86
N ILE A 115 8.48 -9.02 -20.17
CA ILE A 115 8.90 -8.11 -21.25
C ILE A 115 10.24 -7.46 -20.91
N ALA A 116 10.41 -6.97 -19.68
CA ALA A 116 11.67 -6.41 -19.22
C ALA A 116 12.79 -7.44 -19.24
N ALA A 117 12.55 -8.67 -18.77
CA ALA A 117 13.53 -9.76 -18.78
C ALA A 117 13.87 -10.25 -20.20
N MET A 118 12.97 -10.09 -21.17
CA MET A 118 13.25 -10.35 -22.59
C MET A 118 14.06 -9.21 -23.21
N ALA A 119 13.77 -7.97 -22.87
CA ALA A 119 14.46 -6.79 -23.40
C ALA A 119 15.86 -6.61 -22.79
N ASP A 120 16.01 -6.89 -21.50
CA ASP A 120 17.24 -6.65 -20.74
C ASP A 120 18.50 -7.21 -21.40
N PRO A 121 18.53 -8.46 -21.89
CA PRO A 121 19.72 -9.02 -22.54
C PRO A 121 20.08 -8.39 -23.87
N ILE A 122 19.10 -7.81 -24.58
CA ILE A 122 19.24 -7.37 -25.99
C ILE A 122 19.43 -5.85 -26.14
N ILE A 123 19.12 -5.08 -25.09
CA ILE A 123 19.12 -3.61 -25.17
C ILE A 123 20.53 -3.05 -25.31
N ASP A 124 21.48 -3.48 -24.48
CA ASP A 124 22.82 -2.92 -24.41
C ASP A 124 23.89 -4.00 -24.19
N VAL A 125 25.15 -3.59 -24.17
CA VAL A 125 26.28 -4.47 -23.87
C VAL A 125 26.23 -5.07 -22.47
N GLN A 126 25.58 -4.41 -21.51
CA GLN A 126 25.43 -4.92 -20.14
C GLN A 126 24.48 -6.11 -20.08
N GLY A 127 23.46 -6.13 -20.95
CA GLY A 127 22.53 -7.24 -21.11
C GLY A 127 23.20 -8.54 -21.61
N GLY A 128 24.30 -8.42 -22.35
CA GLY A 128 25.20 -9.54 -22.65
C GLY A 128 24.85 -10.41 -23.85
N ALA A 129 23.63 -10.35 -24.42
CA ALA A 129 23.25 -11.22 -25.53
C ALA A 129 24.12 -11.02 -26.79
N SER A 130 24.57 -9.78 -27.04
CA SER A 130 25.50 -9.47 -28.14
C SER A 130 26.85 -10.21 -28.00
N GLY A 131 27.33 -10.41 -26.77
CA GLY A 131 28.54 -11.18 -26.49
C GLY A 131 28.38 -12.69 -26.70
N GLU A 132 27.15 -13.20 -26.70
CA GLU A 132 26.85 -14.64 -26.83
C GLU A 132 26.64 -15.09 -28.28
N VAL A 133 26.48 -14.17 -29.24
CA VAL A 133 26.23 -14.50 -30.67
C VAL A 133 27.34 -15.39 -31.24
N GLY A 134 28.61 -15.11 -30.93
CA GLY A 134 29.73 -15.94 -31.37
C GLY A 134 29.71 -17.36 -30.80
N ALA A 135 29.30 -17.50 -29.53
CA ALA A 135 29.14 -18.81 -28.88
C ALA A 135 27.99 -19.61 -29.51
N LEU A 136 26.88 -18.95 -29.86
CA LEU A 136 25.78 -19.56 -30.60
C LEU A 136 26.24 -20.07 -31.97
N VAL A 137 26.98 -19.27 -32.73
CA VAL A 137 27.52 -19.68 -34.04
C VAL A 137 28.43 -20.90 -33.88
N ASN A 138 29.31 -20.90 -32.87
CA ASN A 138 30.19 -22.04 -32.58
C ASN A 138 29.42 -23.29 -32.16
N LEU A 139 28.34 -23.14 -31.40
CA LEU A 139 27.46 -24.25 -31.01
C LEU A 139 26.80 -24.89 -32.24
N VAL A 140 26.26 -24.08 -33.15
CA VAL A 140 25.64 -24.56 -34.40
C VAL A 140 26.70 -25.17 -35.33
N ALA A 141 27.90 -24.59 -35.41
CA ALA A 141 29.02 -25.16 -36.16
C ALA A 141 29.36 -26.56 -35.66
N GLY A 142 29.47 -26.74 -34.34
CA GLY A 142 29.72 -28.04 -33.73
C GLY A 142 28.60 -29.07 -33.99
N ALA A 143 27.34 -28.62 -33.98
CA ALA A 143 26.19 -29.50 -34.22
C ALA A 143 26.00 -29.90 -35.69
N THR A 144 26.38 -29.02 -36.63
CA THR A 144 26.17 -29.22 -38.07
C THR A 144 27.41 -29.76 -38.78
N GLY A 145 28.60 -29.62 -38.19
CA GLY A 145 29.88 -29.89 -38.84
C GLY A 145 30.29 -28.84 -39.87
N LEU A 146 29.51 -27.75 -40.01
CA LEU A 146 29.85 -26.61 -40.87
C LEU A 146 30.87 -25.71 -40.16
N PRO A 147 31.80 -25.08 -40.90
CA PRO A 147 32.65 -24.04 -40.32
C PRO A 147 31.81 -22.79 -39.94
N PRO A 148 32.23 -22.01 -38.95
CA PRO A 148 31.46 -20.86 -38.44
C PRO A 148 31.00 -19.85 -39.50
N ALA A 149 31.83 -19.57 -40.51
CA ALA A 149 31.49 -18.64 -41.59
C ALA A 149 30.33 -19.18 -42.45
N ASP A 150 30.34 -20.49 -42.75
CA ASP A 150 29.29 -21.15 -43.53
C ASP A 150 28.00 -21.29 -42.73
N VAL A 151 28.10 -21.46 -41.40
CA VAL A 151 26.93 -21.39 -40.50
C VAL A 151 26.26 -20.05 -40.65
N LEU A 152 27.00 -18.95 -40.56
CA LEU A 152 26.41 -17.62 -40.63
C LEU A 152 25.74 -17.35 -41.98
N ALA A 153 26.40 -17.72 -43.08
CA ALA A 153 25.83 -17.65 -44.42
C ALA A 153 24.57 -18.52 -44.59
N ALA A 154 24.55 -19.70 -43.95
CA ALA A 154 23.38 -20.57 -43.93
C ALA A 154 22.23 -19.98 -43.09
N VAL A 155 22.52 -19.32 -41.96
CA VAL A 155 21.50 -18.61 -41.16
C VAL A 155 20.95 -17.42 -41.93
N GLU A 156 21.80 -16.63 -42.61
CA GLU A 156 21.35 -15.54 -43.49
C GLU A 156 20.42 -16.04 -44.60
N THR A 157 20.80 -17.13 -45.27
CA THR A 157 20.03 -17.68 -46.40
C THR A 157 18.70 -18.31 -45.97
N ASN A 158 18.71 -19.09 -44.89
CA ASN A 158 17.55 -19.91 -44.50
C ASN A 158 16.69 -19.26 -43.40
N PHE A 159 17.27 -18.38 -42.58
CA PHE A 159 16.63 -17.72 -41.44
C PHE A 159 16.96 -16.21 -41.40
N PRO A 160 16.68 -15.45 -42.47
CA PRO A 160 17.14 -14.07 -42.62
C PRO A 160 16.70 -13.16 -41.48
N HIS A 161 15.50 -13.34 -40.92
CA HIS A 161 15.04 -12.54 -39.78
C HIS A 161 15.82 -12.82 -38.49
N VAL A 162 16.21 -14.07 -38.25
CA VAL A 162 17.04 -14.42 -37.09
C VAL A 162 18.44 -13.87 -37.29
N TYR A 163 18.99 -13.99 -38.51
CA TYR A 163 20.29 -13.40 -38.85
C TYR A 163 20.32 -11.89 -38.58
N HIS A 164 19.35 -11.14 -39.10
CA HIS A 164 19.28 -9.70 -38.88
C HIS A 164 19.00 -9.32 -37.42
N LEU A 165 18.25 -10.14 -36.68
CA LEU A 165 18.07 -9.94 -35.25
C LEU A 165 19.40 -10.08 -34.50
N LEU A 166 20.18 -11.13 -34.79
CA LEU A 166 21.49 -11.35 -34.16
C LEU A 166 22.49 -10.23 -34.52
N LEU A 167 22.45 -9.72 -35.75
CA LEU A 167 23.27 -8.58 -36.17
C LEU A 167 22.83 -7.26 -35.54
N ALA A 168 21.54 -7.11 -35.21
CA ALA A 168 21.02 -5.92 -34.58
C ALA A 168 21.36 -5.81 -33.09
N LEU A 169 22.03 -6.82 -32.50
CA LEU A 169 22.42 -6.78 -31.09
C LEU A 169 23.78 -6.09 -30.90
N PRO A 170 23.92 -5.19 -29.91
CA PRO A 170 22.87 -4.69 -29.02
C PRO A 170 22.01 -3.59 -29.67
N LEU A 171 20.76 -3.44 -29.21
CA LEU A 171 19.81 -2.50 -29.81
C LEU A 171 20.15 -1.02 -29.59
N ASP A 172 20.92 -0.68 -28.55
CA ASP A 172 21.42 0.67 -28.31
C ASP A 172 22.40 1.13 -29.40
N ALA A 173 23.22 0.22 -29.94
CA ALA A 173 24.08 0.48 -31.08
C ALA A 173 23.27 0.80 -32.34
N VAL A 174 22.22 0.02 -32.63
CA VAL A 174 21.28 0.30 -33.72
C VAL A 174 20.62 1.68 -33.52
N SER A 175 20.22 1.97 -32.29
CA SER A 175 19.57 3.24 -31.94
C SER A 175 20.50 4.43 -32.13
N ALA A 176 21.80 4.28 -31.85
CA ALA A 176 22.80 5.32 -32.06
C ALA A 176 23.02 5.67 -33.55
N GLU A 177 22.76 4.73 -34.47
CA GLU A 177 22.90 4.93 -35.91
C GLU A 177 21.69 5.66 -36.54
N ILE A 178 20.50 5.54 -35.94
CA ILE A 178 19.26 6.10 -36.48
C ILE A 178 19.34 7.61 -36.75
N PRO A 179 19.84 8.47 -35.85
CA PRO A 179 19.98 9.89 -36.14
C PRO A 179 20.87 10.17 -37.35
N GLY A 180 21.96 9.40 -37.51
CA GLY A 180 22.85 9.48 -38.66
C GLY A 180 22.15 9.08 -39.96
N LEU A 181 21.36 8.00 -39.93
CA LEU A 181 20.54 7.57 -41.06
C LEU A 181 19.50 8.62 -41.46
N LEU A 182 18.81 9.21 -40.50
CA LEU A 182 17.80 10.25 -40.76
C LEU A 182 18.45 11.51 -41.36
N ASN A 183 19.60 11.94 -40.83
CA ASN A 183 20.36 13.05 -41.40
C ASN A 183 20.85 12.74 -42.82
N PHE A 184 21.36 11.53 -43.06
CA PHE A 184 21.78 11.10 -44.39
C PHE A 184 20.63 11.16 -45.39
N VAL A 185 19.43 10.67 -45.02
CA VAL A 185 18.25 10.75 -45.89
C VAL A 185 17.83 12.20 -46.10
N ALA A 186 17.88 13.06 -45.07
CA ALA A 186 17.56 14.48 -45.20
C ALA A 186 18.49 15.18 -46.20
N GLU A 187 19.82 14.98 -46.05
CA GLU A 187 20.84 15.58 -46.93
C GLU A 187 20.75 15.09 -48.38
N ASN A 188 20.28 13.86 -48.60
CA ASN A 188 20.18 13.24 -49.92
C ASN A 188 18.75 13.26 -50.51
N SER A 189 17.82 13.99 -49.88
CA SER A 189 16.43 14.10 -50.34
C SER A 189 15.94 15.55 -50.37
N GLN A 190 14.69 15.76 -50.81
CA GLN A 190 14.01 17.05 -50.74
C GLN A 190 13.23 17.22 -49.42
N VAL A 191 13.37 16.28 -48.49
CA VAL A 191 12.59 16.18 -47.25
C VAL A 191 13.34 16.87 -46.12
N GLY A 192 13.46 18.20 -46.20
CA GLY A 192 13.89 19.08 -45.10
C GLY A 192 15.05 18.56 -44.22
N ASP A 193 14.80 18.44 -42.92
CA ASP A 193 15.73 17.93 -41.90
C ASP A 193 15.35 16.52 -41.41
N ALA A 194 16.15 15.95 -40.49
CA ALA A 194 15.90 14.61 -39.94
C ALA A 194 14.51 14.44 -39.28
N ASN A 195 13.96 15.51 -38.70
CA ASN A 195 12.61 15.45 -38.12
C ASN A 195 11.55 15.38 -39.24
N ALA A 196 11.72 16.19 -40.29
CA ALA A 196 10.86 16.13 -41.47
C ALA A 196 10.91 14.76 -42.16
N VAL A 197 12.09 14.11 -42.20
CA VAL A 197 12.22 12.72 -42.68
C VAL A 197 11.39 11.78 -41.83
N LEU A 198 11.51 11.85 -40.51
CA LEU A 198 10.72 10.99 -39.61
C LEU A 198 9.22 11.25 -39.73
N GLU A 199 8.79 12.51 -39.90
CA GLU A 199 7.40 12.87 -40.17
C GLU A 199 6.90 12.30 -41.50
N ALA A 200 7.72 12.35 -42.56
CA ALA A 200 7.39 11.73 -43.84
C ALA A 200 7.28 10.20 -43.74
N VAL A 201 8.17 9.56 -42.97
CA VAL A 201 8.09 8.13 -42.63
C VAL A 201 6.83 7.85 -41.82
N ALA A 202 6.42 8.73 -40.90
CA ALA A 202 5.18 8.57 -40.13
C ALA A 202 3.93 8.71 -41.00
N ALA A 203 3.95 9.60 -42.00
CA ALA A 203 2.84 9.80 -42.93
C ALA A 203 2.62 8.58 -43.84
N THR A 204 3.70 7.90 -44.24
CA THR A 204 3.66 6.78 -45.21
C THR A 204 3.69 5.40 -44.54
N THR A 205 4.43 5.27 -43.45
CA THR A 205 4.70 4.03 -42.71
C THR A 205 4.58 4.25 -41.19
N PRO A 206 3.38 4.58 -40.68
CA PRO A 206 3.18 5.03 -39.30
C PRO A 206 3.67 4.04 -38.24
N ARG A 207 3.54 2.73 -38.49
CA ARG A 207 4.00 1.70 -37.57
C ARG A 207 5.52 1.60 -37.48
N LEU A 208 6.22 1.85 -38.59
CA LEU A 208 7.68 1.86 -38.61
C LEU A 208 8.21 3.10 -37.89
N ALA A 209 7.64 4.28 -38.17
CA ALA A 209 7.98 5.49 -37.43
C ALA A 209 7.76 5.30 -35.92
N GLN A 210 6.64 4.70 -35.52
CA GLN A 210 6.38 4.39 -34.12
C GLN A 210 7.44 3.46 -33.51
N SER A 211 7.85 2.41 -34.22
CA SER A 211 8.92 1.51 -33.76
C SER A 211 10.26 2.23 -33.61
N ILE A 212 10.64 3.08 -34.59
CA ILE A 212 11.88 3.87 -34.56
C ILE A 212 11.87 4.82 -33.36
N THR A 213 10.80 5.59 -33.18
CA THR A 213 10.65 6.53 -32.07
C THR A 213 10.72 5.83 -30.72
N ASN A 214 9.99 4.72 -30.57
CA ASN A 214 9.98 3.99 -29.31
C ASN A 214 11.31 3.29 -29.03
N LEU A 215 12.01 2.79 -30.05
CA LEU A 215 13.31 2.14 -29.89
C LEU A 215 14.34 3.12 -29.30
N LEU A 216 14.37 4.37 -29.79
CA LEU A 216 15.23 5.44 -29.25
C LEU A 216 14.92 5.74 -27.77
N VAL A 217 13.64 5.79 -27.40
CA VAL A 217 13.22 6.04 -26.02
C VAL A 217 13.58 4.87 -25.11
N VAL A 218 13.29 3.63 -25.55
CA VAL A 218 13.50 2.44 -24.74
C VAL A 218 15.00 2.21 -24.51
N THR A 219 15.83 2.23 -25.55
CA THR A 219 17.28 2.00 -25.40
C THR A 219 17.97 3.11 -24.62
N GLY A 220 17.61 4.38 -24.86
CA GLY A 220 18.17 5.52 -24.14
C GLY A 220 17.76 5.59 -22.66
N GLY A 221 16.60 5.02 -22.30
CA GLY A 221 16.04 5.09 -20.95
C GLY A 221 16.03 3.76 -20.17
N PHE A 222 16.52 2.66 -20.73
CA PHE A 222 16.34 1.33 -20.12
C PHE A 222 17.03 1.18 -18.76
N ARG A 223 18.27 1.70 -18.67
CA ARG A 223 19.10 1.65 -17.46
C ARG A 223 18.91 2.86 -16.54
N GLU A 224 18.56 4.00 -17.12
CA GLU A 224 18.34 5.24 -16.40
C GLU A 224 17.12 5.95 -16.99
N VAL A 225 15.95 5.64 -16.43
CA VAL A 225 14.67 6.15 -16.92
C VAL A 225 14.55 7.64 -16.55
N PRO A 226 14.34 8.52 -17.54
CA PRO A 226 14.13 9.94 -17.27
C PRO A 226 12.92 10.18 -16.36
N GLY A 227 13.09 11.02 -15.34
CA GLY A 227 12.02 11.39 -14.40
C GLY A 227 11.87 10.48 -13.18
N PHE A 228 12.74 9.47 -13.00
CA PHE A 228 12.68 8.54 -11.86
C PHE A 228 13.37 9.04 -10.59
N THR A 229 13.89 10.27 -10.56
CA THR A 229 14.68 10.81 -9.44
C THR A 229 13.97 10.74 -8.08
N GLY A 230 12.63 10.83 -8.06
CA GLY A 230 11.83 10.74 -6.83
C GLY A 230 11.23 9.37 -6.56
N LEU A 231 11.43 8.38 -7.43
CA LEU A 231 10.86 7.04 -7.26
C LEU A 231 11.79 6.20 -6.37
N THR A 232 11.23 5.71 -5.27
CA THR A 232 11.91 4.80 -4.36
C THR A 232 11.06 3.57 -4.10
N ARG A 233 11.72 2.46 -3.78
CA ARG A 233 11.11 1.31 -3.14
C ARG A 233 10.55 1.70 -1.77
N PHE A 234 9.75 0.82 -1.19
CA PHE A 234 9.15 1.05 0.14
C PHE A 234 10.19 1.12 1.26
N ASP A 235 11.38 0.55 1.06
CA ASP A 235 12.52 0.66 1.98
C ASP A 235 13.35 1.95 1.79
N GLY A 236 12.97 2.80 0.82
CA GLY A 236 13.66 4.05 0.50
C GLY A 236 14.81 3.91 -0.49
N THR A 237 15.13 2.71 -0.98
CA THR A 237 16.14 2.54 -2.04
C THR A 237 15.64 3.12 -3.37
N PRO A 238 16.49 3.79 -4.17
CA PRO A 238 16.05 4.42 -5.41
C PRO A 238 15.73 3.40 -6.50
N VAL A 239 14.76 3.71 -7.35
CA VAL A 239 14.42 2.96 -8.56
C VAL A 239 14.77 3.81 -9.76
N ARG A 240 15.64 3.34 -10.66
CA ARG A 240 16.15 4.11 -11.79
C ARG A 240 16.02 3.41 -13.13
N SER A 241 16.04 2.09 -13.14
CA SER A 241 16.02 1.29 -14.37
C SER A 241 14.68 0.58 -14.59
N ILE A 242 14.45 0.08 -15.81
CA ILE A 242 13.28 -0.75 -16.12
C ILE A 242 13.28 -2.06 -15.30
N PRO A 243 14.39 -2.82 -15.16
CA PRO A 243 14.42 -3.97 -14.25
C PRO A 243 14.02 -3.62 -12.81
N GLU A 244 14.61 -2.57 -12.23
CA GLU A 244 14.27 -2.13 -10.86
C GLU A 244 12.81 -1.69 -10.73
N LEU A 245 12.24 -1.08 -11.78
CA LEU A 245 10.82 -0.72 -11.81
C LEU A 245 9.93 -1.95 -11.75
N THR A 246 10.31 -3.02 -12.45
CA THR A 246 9.55 -4.27 -12.41
C THR A 246 9.62 -4.93 -11.04
N ASP A 247 10.79 -4.87 -10.38
CA ASP A 247 10.94 -5.34 -9.00
C ASP A 247 10.11 -4.52 -8.02
N TYR A 248 10.10 -3.19 -8.17
CA TYR A 248 9.24 -2.31 -7.37
C TYR A 248 7.75 -2.69 -7.48
N PHE A 249 7.23 -2.87 -8.69
CA PHE A 249 5.83 -3.25 -8.85
C PHE A 249 5.53 -4.64 -8.27
N LYS A 250 6.45 -5.58 -8.42
CA LYS A 250 6.27 -6.96 -8.00
C LYS A 250 6.40 -7.13 -6.49
N ASP A 251 7.52 -6.71 -5.93
CA ASP A 251 7.87 -7.02 -4.54
C ASP A 251 7.38 -5.96 -3.55
N ASP A 252 7.07 -4.75 -4.01
CA ASP A 252 6.60 -3.68 -3.11
C ASP A 252 5.10 -3.48 -3.29
N VAL A 253 4.65 -3.12 -4.49
CA VAL A 253 3.24 -2.76 -4.73
C VAL A 253 2.32 -3.98 -4.63
N VAL A 254 2.56 -5.02 -5.44
CA VAL A 254 1.70 -6.21 -5.47
C VAL A 254 1.83 -7.00 -4.17
N ALA A 255 3.07 -7.23 -3.70
CA ALA A 255 3.27 -7.97 -2.46
C ALA A 255 2.72 -7.21 -1.25
N GLY A 256 2.88 -5.88 -1.19
CA GLY A 256 2.34 -5.04 -0.12
C GLY A 256 0.81 -5.10 -0.05
N VAL A 257 0.12 -4.98 -1.19
CA VAL A 257 -1.34 -5.16 -1.26
C VAL A 257 -1.74 -6.56 -0.79
N ARG A 258 -1.02 -7.59 -1.21
CA ARG A 258 -1.34 -8.97 -0.79
C ARG A 258 -1.08 -9.23 0.69
N ALA A 259 -0.03 -8.64 1.26
CA ALA A 259 0.33 -8.80 2.66
C ALA A 259 -0.79 -8.30 3.59
N VAL A 260 -1.43 -7.17 3.26
CA VAL A 260 -2.45 -6.55 4.10
C VAL A 260 -3.90 -6.89 3.69
N ALA A 261 -4.09 -7.71 2.65
CA ALA A 261 -5.42 -7.99 2.11
C ALA A 261 -6.36 -8.70 3.11
N ALA A 262 -5.83 -9.60 3.94
CA ALA A 262 -6.61 -10.31 4.94
C ALA A 262 -7.07 -9.38 6.08
N ASP A 263 -6.17 -8.51 6.54
CA ASP A 263 -6.47 -7.52 7.58
C ASP A 263 -7.48 -6.49 7.07
N TYR A 264 -7.27 -6.00 5.84
CA TYR A 264 -8.22 -5.10 5.18
C TYR A 264 -9.62 -5.74 5.09
N ARG A 265 -9.73 -7.00 4.65
CA ARG A 265 -11.02 -7.71 4.55
C ARG A 265 -11.70 -7.84 5.91
N THR A 266 -10.93 -8.11 6.96
CA THR A 266 -11.44 -8.17 8.33
C THR A 266 -12.04 -6.83 8.72
N LEU A 267 -11.33 -5.72 8.47
CA LEU A 267 -11.80 -4.38 8.77
C LEU A 267 -13.02 -3.96 7.93
N ASP A 268 -13.09 -4.36 6.67
CA ASP A 268 -14.15 -3.95 5.74
C ASP A 268 -15.47 -4.72 5.95
N THR A 269 -15.39 -5.98 6.40
CA THR A 269 -16.56 -6.89 6.47
C THR A 269 -17.05 -7.19 7.88
N THR A 270 -16.24 -6.95 8.92
CA THR A 270 -16.64 -7.23 10.31
C THR A 270 -17.48 -6.09 10.86
N ALA A 271 -18.70 -6.40 11.30
CA ALA A 271 -19.54 -5.43 12.00
C ALA A 271 -19.17 -5.34 13.50
N PRO A 272 -19.32 -4.16 14.13
CA PRO A 272 -19.76 -2.89 13.56
C PRO A 272 -18.64 -2.16 12.77
N PRO A 273 -18.98 -1.30 11.80
CA PRO A 273 -18.03 -0.43 11.10
C PRO A 273 -17.16 0.41 12.06
N VAL A 274 -15.97 0.80 11.61
CA VAL A 274 -14.96 1.43 12.47
C VAL A 274 -15.44 2.79 13.02
N ASP A 275 -16.15 3.56 12.20
CA ASP A 275 -16.75 4.85 12.55
C ASP A 275 -17.92 4.75 13.56
N MET A 276 -18.46 3.54 13.79
CA MET A 276 -19.56 3.32 14.72
C MET A 276 -19.09 3.08 16.16
N PHE A 277 -17.80 2.80 16.40
CA PHE A 277 -17.29 2.61 17.76
C PHE A 277 -17.35 3.87 18.64
N PRO A 278 -16.97 5.09 18.19
CA PRO A 278 -17.08 6.30 18.99
C PRO A 278 -18.50 6.59 19.52
N PRO A 279 -19.56 6.61 18.69
CA PRO A 279 -20.91 6.87 19.20
C PRO A 279 -21.41 5.75 20.12
N LEU A 280 -21.09 4.48 19.86
CA LEU A 280 -21.46 3.36 20.74
C LEU A 280 -20.80 3.48 22.11
N LEU A 281 -19.49 3.76 22.17
CA LEU A 281 -18.77 3.95 23.42
C LEU A 281 -19.29 5.15 24.20
N LEU A 282 -19.63 6.25 23.51
CA LEU A 282 -20.19 7.43 24.14
C LEU A 282 -21.56 7.13 24.77
N VAL A 283 -22.45 6.45 24.05
CA VAL A 283 -23.78 6.04 24.56
C VAL A 283 -23.62 5.14 25.79
N VAL A 284 -22.75 4.13 25.72
CA VAL A 284 -22.47 3.25 26.85
C VAL A 284 -21.93 4.05 28.04
N GLY A 285 -20.97 4.95 27.83
CA GLY A 285 -20.44 5.82 28.87
C GLY A 285 -21.53 6.67 29.54
N ILE A 286 -22.40 7.30 28.76
CA ILE A 286 -23.52 8.11 29.26
C ILE A 286 -24.50 7.26 30.09
N LEU A 287 -24.87 6.07 29.60
CA LEU A 287 -25.78 5.17 30.33
C LEU A 287 -25.18 4.73 31.67
N VAL A 288 -23.89 4.43 31.70
CA VAL A 288 -23.16 4.06 32.93
C VAL A 288 -23.14 5.23 33.92
N ILE A 289 -22.91 6.47 33.45
CA ILE A 289 -22.97 7.67 34.29
C ILE A 289 -24.36 7.85 34.91
N ILE A 290 -25.41 7.79 34.08
CA ILE A 290 -26.80 7.97 34.52
C ILE A 290 -27.17 6.90 35.56
N TYR A 291 -26.87 5.63 35.27
CA TYR A 291 -27.20 4.52 36.13
C TYR A 291 -26.44 4.59 37.47
N GLY A 292 -25.12 4.80 37.45
CA GLY A 292 -24.33 4.96 38.67
C GLY A 292 -24.77 6.17 39.49
N GLY A 293 -25.10 7.29 38.84
CA GLY A 293 -25.63 8.48 39.48
C GLY A 293 -26.97 8.26 40.17
N ALA A 294 -27.90 7.59 39.50
CA ALA A 294 -29.21 7.23 40.06
C ALA A 294 -29.06 6.33 41.30
N MET A 295 -28.19 5.33 41.24
CA MET A 295 -27.96 4.42 42.37
C MET A 295 -27.24 5.09 43.55
N LEU A 296 -26.34 6.04 43.29
CA LEU A 296 -25.77 6.91 44.33
C LEU A 296 -26.86 7.72 45.03
N MET A 297 -27.78 8.31 44.27
CA MET A 297 -28.88 9.12 44.81
C MET A 297 -29.83 8.27 45.67
N LEU A 298 -30.21 7.09 45.20
CA LEU A 298 -31.06 6.15 45.94
C LEU A 298 -30.38 5.64 47.21
N THR A 299 -29.07 5.35 47.16
CA THR A 299 -28.29 4.94 48.33
C THR A 299 -28.25 6.04 49.40
N ARG A 300 -28.06 7.29 48.98
CA ARG A 300 -28.06 8.45 49.89
C ARG A 300 -29.43 8.70 50.51
N ALA A 301 -30.51 8.55 49.74
CA ALA A 301 -31.88 8.73 50.21
C ALA A 301 -32.28 7.70 51.28
N ASN A 302 -31.77 6.46 51.16
CA ASN A 302 -32.11 5.36 52.06
C ASN A 302 -31.18 5.24 53.28
N THR A 303 -30.21 6.15 53.46
CA THR A 303 -29.34 6.16 54.64
C THR A 303 -30.01 6.99 55.75
N PRO A 304 -30.45 6.39 56.88
CA PRO A 304 -31.16 7.13 57.92
C PRO A 304 -30.26 8.23 58.53
N ARG A 305 -30.72 9.48 58.48
CA ARG A 305 -30.11 10.59 59.22
C ARG A 305 -30.13 10.24 60.70
N ARG A 306 -28.96 9.96 61.31
CA ARG A 306 -28.84 9.93 62.77
C ARG A 306 -29.12 11.34 63.30
N ILE A 307 -30.36 11.58 63.70
CA ILE A 307 -30.71 12.73 64.53
C ILE A 307 -30.00 12.51 65.86
N LYS A 308 -29.01 13.37 66.18
CA LYS A 308 -28.42 13.42 67.53
C LYS A 308 -29.52 13.91 68.48
N LEU A 309 -30.16 12.99 69.19
CA LEU A 309 -30.90 13.32 70.40
C LEU A 309 -29.88 13.79 71.43
N VAL A 310 -29.84 15.11 71.66
CA VAL A 310 -29.18 15.71 72.82
C VAL A 310 -30.01 15.31 74.03
N SER A 311 -29.54 14.34 74.82
CA SER A 311 -30.08 14.06 76.14
C SER A 311 -29.59 15.16 77.09
N GLY A 312 -30.41 16.19 77.30
CA GLY A 312 -30.25 17.11 78.41
C GLY A 312 -30.70 16.42 79.70
N GLY A 313 -29.74 15.93 80.48
CA GLY A 313 -29.97 15.47 81.85
C GLY A 313 -29.63 16.58 82.85
N ARG A 314 -30.61 16.94 83.68
CA ARG A 314 -30.41 17.31 85.08
C ARG A 314 -31.51 16.65 85.89
#